data_AF-A0A840GY85-F1
#
_entry.id   AF-A0A840GY85-F1
#
_cell.length_a   1.000
_cell.length_b   1.000
_cell.length_c   1.000
_cell.angle_alpha   90.00
_cell.angle_beta   90.00
_cell.angle_gamma   90.00
#
_symmetry.space_group_name_H-M   'P 1'
#
loop_
_entity.id
_entity.type
_entity.pdbx_description
1 polymer ?
#
loop_
_entity_poly.entity_id
_entity_poly.type
_entity_poly.pdbx_seq_one_letter_code
_entity_poly.pdbx_strand_id
1 'polypeptide(L)'
;MMNKPSFDAEQRRIQGAWFTENLAPNHGYAGAAYRIPPACRELNLAPSIRKAADRLFSAKPAIQWHKHANHGLSSQVCCLNFLLPFAAKPELLRRWVEHVTADQASEMLPIESDRAGQPWFVTFEWIGETDHLNEGKQGAPRKRGANATAADAAMLYRDVQGRNNLLLIEWKYTERYGQPLNPRGNATRRQRYEHIFRQPNGPICADAKVILDELFYEPFYQMLRQQMLAWHTEAGDPQIDRARVLHLSPSGNRLLHRVTSPGLRRFGDDAFDVFKSLLANPQDFISMSIEDAFAPLTAWPEADWYPWLRNRYPSLWAETEVPA
;
A
#
# COMPACT_ATOMS: atom_id res chain seq x y z
N MET A 1 -16.21 19.69 -26.39
CA MET A 1 -15.36 19.52 -25.18
C MET A 1 -14.36 18.42 -25.47
N MET A 2 -13.05 18.70 -25.45
CA MET A 2 -12.05 17.63 -25.57
C MET A 2 -12.14 16.73 -24.34
N ASN A 3 -12.29 15.41 -24.53
CA ASN A 3 -12.26 14.44 -23.44
C ASN A 3 -10.91 14.53 -22.73
N LYS A 4 -10.90 14.87 -21.43
CA LYS A 4 -9.68 14.77 -20.63
C LYS A 4 -9.18 13.31 -20.66
N PRO A 5 -7.87 13.07 -20.80
CA PRO A 5 -7.32 11.71 -20.74
C PRO A 5 -7.66 11.05 -19.40
N SER A 6 -7.80 9.73 -19.38
CA SER A 6 -7.95 8.99 -18.12
C SER A 6 -6.65 9.09 -17.30
N PHE A 7 -6.75 8.94 -15.99
CA PHE A 7 -5.60 8.96 -15.09
C PHE A 7 -4.48 8.01 -15.53
N ASP A 8 -4.80 6.76 -15.88
CA ASP A 8 -3.83 5.77 -16.39
C ASP A 8 -3.18 6.22 -17.71
N ALA A 9 -3.94 6.83 -18.64
CA ALA A 9 -3.39 7.33 -19.90
C ALA A 9 -2.43 8.51 -19.67
N GLU A 10 -2.78 9.40 -18.75
CA GLU A 10 -1.93 10.50 -18.34
C GLU A 10 -0.64 10.00 -17.67
N GLN A 11 -0.74 9.04 -16.73
CA GLN A 11 0.45 8.44 -16.12
C GLN A 11 1.32 7.77 -17.18
N ARG A 12 0.79 7.01 -18.13
CA ARG A 12 1.59 6.43 -19.24
C ARG A 12 2.38 7.48 -20.01
N ARG A 13 1.77 8.64 -20.28
CA ARG A 13 2.44 9.75 -20.98
C ARG A 13 3.57 10.34 -20.14
N ILE A 14 3.28 10.70 -18.88
CA ILE A 14 4.26 11.31 -17.96
C ILE A 14 5.44 10.35 -17.74
N GLN A 15 5.14 9.09 -17.42
CA GLN A 15 6.13 8.07 -17.11
C GLN A 15 6.96 7.70 -18.35
N GLY A 16 6.32 7.65 -19.53
CA GLY A 16 7.01 7.42 -20.79
C GLY A 16 7.98 8.55 -21.14
N ALA A 17 7.57 9.81 -21.01
CA ALA A 17 8.45 10.96 -21.24
C ALA A 17 9.68 10.92 -20.31
N TRP A 18 9.45 10.69 -19.01
CA TRP A 18 10.54 10.58 -18.05
C TRP A 18 11.51 9.44 -18.39
N PHE A 19 10.99 8.27 -18.79
CA PHE A 19 11.80 7.11 -19.16
C PHE A 19 12.67 7.40 -20.39
N THR A 20 12.09 8.03 -21.41
CA THR A 20 12.82 8.41 -22.63
C THR A 20 13.95 9.39 -22.35
N GLU A 21 13.72 10.38 -21.48
CA GLU A 21 14.71 11.39 -21.13
C GLU A 21 15.83 10.83 -20.23
N ASN A 22 15.48 9.99 -19.24
CA ASN A 22 16.39 9.66 -18.14
C ASN A 22 17.00 8.26 -18.21
N LEU A 23 16.43 7.34 -19.00
CA LEU A 23 16.82 5.92 -18.97
C LEU A 23 17.41 5.41 -20.28
N ALA A 24 17.83 6.27 -21.20
CA ALA A 24 18.49 5.84 -22.45
C ALA A 24 19.75 4.97 -22.18
N PRO A 25 19.97 3.88 -22.94
CA PRO A 25 19.13 3.32 -24.01
C PRO A 25 18.01 2.37 -23.51
N ASN A 26 17.87 2.19 -22.20
CA ASN A 26 17.01 1.21 -21.54
C ASN A 26 15.54 1.67 -21.38
N HIS A 27 14.90 2.19 -22.43
CA HIS A 27 13.48 2.56 -22.43
C HIS A 27 12.74 1.98 -23.65
N GLY A 28 11.41 2.15 -23.72
CA GLY A 28 10.63 1.75 -24.89
C GLY A 28 10.42 0.25 -25.05
N TYR A 29 10.60 -0.55 -23.99
CA TYR A 29 10.56 -2.00 -24.08
C TYR A 29 9.23 -2.51 -24.63
N ALA A 30 9.31 -3.37 -25.66
CA ALA A 30 8.16 -3.90 -26.41
C ALA A 30 7.25 -2.80 -26.98
N GLY A 31 7.83 -1.68 -27.43
CA GLY A 31 7.11 -0.58 -28.09
C GLY A 31 6.38 0.37 -27.14
N ALA A 32 6.57 0.24 -25.83
CA ALA A 32 5.93 1.11 -24.84
C ALA A 32 6.96 2.00 -24.13
N ALA A 33 6.84 3.33 -24.29
CA ALA A 33 7.78 4.30 -23.73
C ALA A 33 7.92 4.19 -22.20
N TYR A 34 6.84 3.88 -21.49
CA TYR A 34 6.79 3.70 -20.03
C TYR A 34 7.27 2.32 -19.54
N ARG A 35 7.98 1.55 -20.38
CA ARG A 35 8.55 0.24 -20.01
C ARG A 35 10.05 0.21 -20.26
N ILE A 36 10.75 -0.46 -19.36
CA ILE A 36 12.17 -0.79 -19.50
C ILE A 36 12.34 -2.32 -19.65
N PRO A 37 13.48 -2.81 -20.17
CA PRO A 37 13.75 -4.24 -20.20
C PRO A 37 13.59 -4.87 -18.80
N PRO A 38 12.96 -6.05 -18.65
CA PRO A 38 12.77 -6.69 -17.33
C PRO A 38 14.06 -6.92 -16.54
N ALA A 39 15.18 -7.13 -17.25
CA ALA A 39 16.51 -7.30 -16.67
C ALA A 39 17.07 -6.01 -16.04
N CYS A 40 16.52 -4.84 -16.37
CA CYS A 40 16.95 -3.53 -15.90
C CYS A 40 15.92 -2.89 -14.95
N ARG A 41 15.06 -3.70 -14.29
CA ARG A 41 13.95 -3.20 -13.45
C ARG A 41 14.38 -2.18 -12.39
N GLU A 42 15.59 -2.30 -11.88
CA GLU A 42 16.19 -1.43 -10.88
C GLU A 42 16.31 0.03 -11.35
N LEU A 43 16.34 0.27 -12.66
CA LEU A 43 16.33 1.63 -13.22
C LEU A 43 15.01 2.36 -12.96
N ASN A 44 13.92 1.64 -12.66
CA ASN A 44 12.63 2.21 -12.27
C ASN A 44 12.62 2.71 -10.81
N LEU A 45 13.65 2.34 -10.02
CA LEU A 45 13.84 2.82 -8.64
C LEU A 45 14.73 4.06 -8.61
N ALA A 46 14.51 4.91 -7.60
CA ALA A 46 15.40 6.01 -7.27
C ALA A 46 16.83 5.48 -7.07
N PRO A 47 17.87 6.14 -7.63
CA PRO A 47 19.25 5.67 -7.47
C PRO A 47 19.66 5.42 -6.01
N SER A 48 19.19 6.26 -5.09
CA SER A 48 19.49 6.20 -3.66
C SER A 48 18.98 4.92 -2.97
N ILE A 49 17.91 4.29 -3.48
CA ILE A 49 17.30 3.13 -2.82
C ILE A 49 17.62 1.79 -3.48
N ARG A 50 18.26 1.75 -4.66
CA ARG A 50 18.48 0.51 -5.43
C ARG A 50 19.16 -0.59 -4.61
N LYS A 51 20.24 -0.24 -3.90
CA LYS A 51 20.98 -1.20 -3.05
C LYS A 51 20.13 -1.66 -1.86
N ALA A 52 19.38 -0.76 -1.24
CA ALA A 52 18.50 -1.10 -0.12
C ALA A 52 17.37 -2.03 -0.56
N ALA A 53 16.75 -1.75 -1.71
CA ALA A 53 15.67 -2.56 -2.28
C ALA A 53 16.17 -3.97 -2.63
N ASP A 54 17.33 -4.08 -3.28
CA ASP A 54 17.94 -5.38 -3.60
C ASP A 54 18.22 -6.21 -2.34
N ARG A 55 18.81 -5.59 -1.32
CA ARG A 55 19.08 -6.24 -0.03
C ARG A 55 17.81 -6.73 0.64
N LEU A 56 16.77 -5.88 0.67
CA LEU A 56 15.50 -6.20 1.33
C LEU A 56 14.76 -7.32 0.60
N PHE A 57 14.63 -7.23 -0.72
CA PHE A 57 13.89 -8.23 -1.51
C PHE A 57 14.61 -9.58 -1.57
N SER A 58 15.93 -9.58 -1.42
CA SER A 58 16.76 -10.79 -1.35
C SER A 58 16.92 -11.35 0.06
N ALA A 59 16.46 -10.66 1.12
CA ALA A 59 16.47 -11.18 2.49
C ALA A 59 15.52 -12.37 2.64
N LYS A 60 15.63 -13.16 3.72
CA LYS A 60 14.69 -14.25 3.99
C LYS A 60 13.66 -13.77 5.03
N PRO A 61 12.34 -14.00 4.80
CA PRO A 61 11.74 -14.55 3.59
C PRO A 61 11.83 -13.57 2.41
N ALA A 62 12.14 -14.10 1.22
CA ALA A 62 12.29 -13.26 0.02
C ALA A 62 10.98 -12.61 -0.37
N ILE A 63 11.07 -11.36 -0.81
CA ILE A 63 9.95 -10.59 -1.32
C ILE A 63 9.89 -10.78 -2.83
N GLN A 64 8.73 -11.22 -3.33
CA GLN A 64 8.55 -11.41 -4.75
C GLN A 64 8.30 -10.06 -5.45
N TRP A 65 9.13 -9.75 -6.44
CA TRP A 65 8.86 -8.67 -7.38
C TRP A 65 7.60 -8.96 -8.20
N HIS A 66 6.75 -7.95 -8.36
CA HIS A 66 5.60 -8.03 -9.25
C HIS A 66 6.04 -8.20 -10.70
N LYS A 67 5.24 -8.93 -11.48
CA LYS A 67 5.49 -9.20 -12.91
C LYS A 67 5.77 -7.94 -13.74
N HIS A 68 5.20 -6.80 -13.32
CA HIS A 68 5.28 -5.53 -13.99
C HIS A 68 6.17 -4.51 -13.28
N ALA A 69 7.13 -4.93 -12.45
CA ALA A 69 8.09 -4.03 -11.80
C ALA A 69 8.91 -3.18 -12.79
N ASN A 70 9.06 -3.63 -14.05
CA ASN A 70 9.71 -2.88 -15.13
C ASN A 70 8.78 -1.88 -15.86
N HIS A 71 7.60 -1.61 -15.30
CA HIS A 71 6.61 -0.68 -15.84
C HIS A 71 6.59 0.60 -15.00
N GLY A 72 6.59 1.78 -15.62
CA GLY A 72 6.57 3.06 -14.89
C GLY A 72 5.34 3.22 -13.97
N LEU A 73 4.24 2.55 -14.32
CA LEU A 73 2.99 2.52 -13.53
C LEU A 73 2.96 1.41 -12.46
N SER A 74 4.09 0.78 -12.14
CA SER A 74 4.12 -0.27 -11.12
C SER A 74 3.86 0.31 -9.72
N SER A 75 2.75 -0.09 -9.09
CA SER A 75 2.42 0.30 -7.71
C SER A 75 3.47 -0.14 -6.71
N GLN A 76 4.01 -1.36 -6.84
CA GLN A 76 5.09 -1.84 -5.96
C GLN A 76 6.34 -0.95 -6.06
N VAL A 77 6.71 -0.53 -7.28
CA VAL A 77 7.88 0.36 -7.45
C VAL A 77 7.59 1.78 -6.98
N CYS A 78 6.37 2.29 -7.22
CA CYS A 78 5.94 3.58 -6.71
C CYS A 78 5.99 3.60 -5.17
N CYS A 79 5.39 2.61 -4.52
CA CYS A 79 5.43 2.40 -3.07
C CYS A 79 6.87 2.40 -2.53
N LEU A 80 7.77 1.60 -3.13
CA LEU A 80 9.18 1.57 -2.73
C LEU A 80 9.87 2.94 -2.88
N ASN A 81 9.65 3.63 -3.99
CA ASN A 81 10.26 4.94 -4.23
C ASN A 81 9.86 5.97 -3.18
N PHE A 82 8.63 5.91 -2.68
CA PHE A 82 8.13 6.83 -1.65
C PHE A 82 8.52 6.42 -0.23
N LEU A 83 8.40 5.14 0.12
CA LEU A 83 8.51 4.68 1.51
C LEU A 83 9.89 4.13 1.90
N LEU A 84 10.62 3.50 0.97
CA LEU A 84 11.91 2.88 1.30
C LEU A 84 12.98 3.87 1.80
N PRO A 85 13.05 5.14 1.33
CA PRO A 85 14.00 6.11 1.89
C PRO A 85 13.86 6.35 3.40
N PHE A 86 12.67 6.15 3.96
CA PHE A 86 12.43 6.28 5.40
C PHE A 86 13.02 5.16 6.24
N ALA A 87 13.30 3.99 5.64
CA ALA A 87 13.68 2.78 6.38
C ALA A 87 14.95 2.93 7.23
N ALA A 88 15.81 3.91 6.91
CA ALA A 88 17.01 4.25 7.66
C ALA A 88 16.98 5.66 8.29
N LYS A 89 15.81 6.31 8.30
CA LYS A 89 15.61 7.69 8.81
C LYS A 89 14.46 7.71 9.84
N PRO A 90 14.62 7.07 11.03
CA PRO A 90 13.53 6.85 11.99
C PRO A 90 12.86 8.15 12.45
N GLU A 91 13.60 9.24 12.67
CA GLU A 91 12.99 10.52 13.06
C GLU A 91 12.16 11.18 11.96
N LEU A 92 12.56 11.00 10.70
CA LEU A 92 11.79 11.50 9.56
C LEU A 92 10.53 10.63 9.36
N LEU A 93 10.66 9.32 9.55
CA LEU A 93 9.55 8.38 9.50
C LEU A 93 8.54 8.64 10.62
N ARG A 94 9.01 8.92 11.85
CA ARG A 94 8.17 9.29 12.99
C ARG A 94 7.29 10.48 12.64
N ARG A 95 7.86 11.57 12.12
CA ARG A 95 7.10 12.75 11.66
C ARG A 95 6.07 12.42 10.57
N TRP A 96 6.41 11.52 9.65
CA TRP A 96 5.49 11.06 8.61
C TRP A 96 4.33 10.25 9.18
N VAL A 97 4.60 9.33 10.12
CA VAL A 97 3.58 8.57 10.84
C VAL A 97 2.65 9.51 11.59
N GLU A 98 3.17 10.47 12.35
CA GLU A 98 2.35 11.46 13.07
C GLU A 98 1.42 12.22 12.12
N HIS A 99 1.92 12.63 10.94
CA HIS A 99 1.12 13.29 9.91
C HIS A 99 -0.03 12.41 9.38
N VAL A 100 0.25 11.18 8.96
CA VAL A 100 -0.77 10.34 8.30
C VAL A 100 -1.75 9.69 9.27
N THR A 101 -1.35 9.53 10.53
CA THR A 101 -2.17 8.87 11.56
C THR A 101 -2.85 9.83 12.53
N ALA A 102 -2.37 11.08 12.60
CA ALA A 102 -2.68 12.07 13.62
C ALA A 102 -2.33 11.63 15.06
N ASP A 103 -1.54 10.58 15.23
CA ASP A 103 -1.01 10.17 16.54
C ASP A 103 0.19 11.03 16.93
N GLN A 104 0.51 11.01 18.23
CA GLN A 104 1.77 11.51 18.75
C GLN A 104 2.70 10.30 18.98
N ALA A 105 3.71 10.16 18.13
CA ALA A 105 4.64 9.04 18.17
C ALA A 105 5.89 9.44 18.97
N SER A 106 6.21 8.66 20.00
CA SER A 106 7.42 8.87 20.80
C SER A 106 8.67 8.35 20.10
N GLU A 107 8.58 7.18 19.46
CA GLU A 107 9.69 6.55 18.73
C GLU A 107 9.19 5.60 17.63
N MET A 108 9.99 5.43 16.58
CA MET A 108 9.81 4.31 15.65
C MET A 108 10.46 3.06 16.23
N LEU A 109 9.79 1.91 16.10
CA LEU A 109 10.32 0.62 16.52
C LEU A 109 10.82 -0.14 15.28
N PRO A 110 11.96 -0.85 15.36
CA PRO A 110 12.40 -1.70 14.27
C PRO A 110 11.35 -2.78 13.98
N ILE A 111 10.90 -2.88 12.73
CA ILE A 111 9.99 -3.95 12.30
C ILE A 111 10.76 -5.16 11.81
N GLU A 112 11.97 -4.96 11.31
CA GLU A 112 12.90 -6.01 10.89
C GLU A 112 14.34 -5.61 11.23
N SER A 113 15.25 -6.57 11.15
CA SER A 113 16.69 -6.31 11.11
C SER A 113 17.23 -6.68 9.74
N ASP A 114 18.14 -5.88 9.20
CA ASP A 114 18.85 -6.24 7.97
C ASP A 114 19.84 -7.40 8.21
N ARG A 115 20.49 -7.90 7.14
CA ARG A 115 21.46 -9.00 7.25
C ARG A 115 22.67 -8.68 8.14
N ALA A 116 22.98 -7.40 8.36
CA ALA A 116 24.04 -6.94 9.24
C ALA A 116 23.54 -6.69 10.68
N GLY A 117 22.30 -7.06 10.99
CA GLY A 117 21.67 -6.87 12.29
C GLY A 117 21.27 -5.41 12.57
N GLN A 118 21.31 -4.53 11.58
CA GLN A 118 20.91 -3.14 11.76
C GLN A 118 19.39 -3.01 11.75
N PRO A 119 18.82 -2.14 12.61
CA PRO A 119 17.38 -1.94 12.68
C PRO A 119 16.84 -1.40 11.36
N TRP A 120 15.66 -1.90 10.98
CA TRP A 120 14.95 -1.53 9.77
C TRP A 120 13.52 -1.13 10.13
N PHE A 121 13.10 0.08 9.75
CA PHE A 121 11.86 0.68 10.26
C PHE A 121 10.68 0.61 9.28
N VAL A 122 10.90 0.18 8.04
CA VAL A 122 9.85 -0.02 7.03
C VAL A 122 10.10 -1.34 6.30
N THR A 123 9.15 -2.26 6.33
CA THR A 123 9.19 -3.48 5.52
C THR A 123 8.08 -3.48 4.46
N PHE A 124 8.17 -4.39 3.51
CA PHE A 124 7.29 -4.48 2.35
C PHE A 124 6.72 -5.88 2.20
N GLU A 125 5.53 -5.94 1.58
CA GLU A 125 4.81 -7.19 1.35
C GLU A 125 4.66 -8.00 2.65
N TRP A 126 4.29 -7.30 3.74
CA TRP A 126 4.26 -7.85 5.09
C TRP A 126 3.05 -8.76 5.28
N ILE A 127 3.28 -9.96 5.83
CA ILE A 127 2.28 -11.02 5.97
C ILE A 127 2.03 -11.43 7.44
N GLY A 128 2.65 -10.75 8.40
CA GLY A 128 2.75 -11.17 9.80
C GLY A 128 3.59 -12.43 10.00
N GLU A 129 3.68 -12.90 11.24
CA GLU A 129 4.34 -14.17 11.56
C GLU A 129 3.37 -15.35 11.41
N THR A 130 2.12 -15.16 11.82
CA THR A 130 1.07 -16.17 11.85
C THR A 130 0.16 -16.12 10.62
N ASP A 131 -0.27 -17.28 10.12
CA ASP A 131 -1.23 -17.40 9.02
C ASP A 131 -2.69 -17.22 9.45
N HIS A 132 -3.01 -16.05 10.01
CA HIS A 132 -4.35 -15.77 10.55
C HIS A 132 -5.47 -15.94 9.52
N LEU A 133 -5.18 -15.70 8.23
CA LEU A 133 -6.16 -15.75 7.15
C LEU A 133 -6.27 -17.12 6.48
N ASN A 134 -5.47 -18.11 6.91
CA ASN A 134 -5.43 -19.46 6.33
C ASN A 134 -5.20 -19.45 4.79
N GLU A 135 -4.34 -18.54 4.34
CA GLU A 135 -4.02 -18.37 2.91
C GLU A 135 -2.76 -19.15 2.51
N GLY A 136 -1.92 -19.51 3.48
CA GLY A 136 -0.79 -20.39 3.30
C GLY A 136 -1.19 -21.79 2.82
N LYS A 137 -0.27 -22.44 2.11
CA LYS A 137 -0.40 -23.88 1.82
C LYS A 137 0.15 -24.65 3.01
N GLN A 138 -0.62 -25.62 3.52
CA GLN A 138 -0.18 -26.49 4.60
C GLN A 138 1.18 -27.12 4.27
N GLY A 139 2.13 -27.04 5.22
CA GLY A 139 3.48 -27.58 5.08
C GLY A 139 4.42 -26.79 4.17
N ALA A 140 4.01 -25.64 3.62
CA ALA A 140 4.87 -24.78 2.81
C ALA A 140 5.13 -23.43 3.50
N PRO A 141 6.34 -22.88 3.43
CA PRO A 141 6.61 -21.54 3.96
C PRO A 141 5.78 -20.51 3.19
N ARG A 142 5.16 -19.57 3.93
CA ARG A 142 4.46 -18.44 3.32
C ARG A 142 5.47 -17.53 2.59
N LYS A 143 5.02 -16.92 1.49
CA LYS A 143 5.84 -16.06 0.65
C LYS A 143 5.26 -14.64 0.64
N ARG A 144 6.14 -13.65 0.68
CA ARG A 144 5.77 -12.23 0.58
C ARG A 144 5.57 -11.84 -0.88
N GLY A 145 4.51 -11.08 -1.16
CA GLY A 145 4.17 -10.59 -2.51
C GLY A 145 3.62 -11.66 -3.46
N ALA A 146 3.16 -12.80 -2.94
CA ALA A 146 2.54 -13.82 -3.78
C ALA A 146 1.56 -14.74 -3.03
N ASN A 147 0.37 -14.94 -3.61
CA ASN A 147 -0.63 -15.95 -3.24
C ASN A 147 -1.21 -15.86 -1.81
N ALA A 148 -0.87 -14.81 -1.05
CA ALA A 148 -1.40 -14.50 0.27
C ALA A 148 -1.61 -12.99 0.39
N THR A 149 -2.41 -12.58 1.37
CA THR A 149 -2.56 -11.18 1.75
C THR A 149 -1.24 -10.70 2.33
N ALA A 150 -0.76 -9.61 1.76
CA ALA A 150 0.45 -8.93 2.18
C ALA A 150 0.14 -7.43 2.16
N ALA A 151 0.40 -6.72 3.25
CA ALA A 151 0.39 -5.26 3.23
C ALA A 151 1.56 -4.78 2.36
N ASP A 152 1.31 -3.83 1.46
CA ASP A 152 2.35 -3.32 0.54
C ASP A 152 3.55 -2.78 1.33
N ALA A 153 3.30 -2.14 2.47
CA ALA A 153 4.31 -1.82 3.47
C ALA A 153 3.79 -1.98 4.91
N ALA A 154 4.70 -2.07 5.88
CA ALA A 154 4.37 -2.07 7.30
C ALA A 154 5.45 -1.37 8.13
N MET A 155 5.04 -0.77 9.26
CA MET A 155 5.92 -0.11 10.22
C MET A 155 5.35 -0.18 11.64
N LEU A 156 6.25 -0.13 12.63
CA LEU A 156 5.93 -0.14 14.05
C LEU A 156 6.38 1.15 14.71
N TYR A 157 5.57 1.69 15.61
CA TYR A 157 5.94 2.85 16.43
C TYR A 157 5.33 2.74 17.81
N ARG A 158 5.94 3.44 18.75
CA ARG A 158 5.37 3.64 20.08
C ARG A 158 4.75 5.03 20.15
N ASP A 159 3.55 5.12 20.70
CA ASP A 159 2.93 6.42 20.98
C ASP A 159 3.35 6.97 22.35
N VAL A 160 3.02 8.24 22.60
CA VAL A 160 3.33 8.90 23.88
C VAL A 160 2.62 8.28 25.10
N GLN A 161 1.65 7.39 24.90
CA GLN A 161 0.97 6.64 25.96
C GLN A 161 1.66 5.29 26.23
N GLY A 162 2.74 4.98 25.49
CA GLY A 162 3.51 3.74 25.61
C GLY A 162 2.96 2.58 24.79
N ARG A 163 1.92 2.79 23.97
CA ARG A 163 1.32 1.73 23.15
C ARG A 163 2.14 1.47 21.90
N ASN A 164 2.40 0.20 21.60
CA ASN A 164 3.02 -0.24 20.37
C ASN A 164 1.95 -0.36 19.27
N ASN A 165 2.09 0.45 18.23
CA ASN A 165 1.15 0.55 17.12
C ASN A 165 1.77 -0.03 15.85
N LEU A 166 1.01 -0.90 15.17
CA LEU A 166 1.30 -1.41 13.84
C LEU A 166 0.50 -0.64 12.81
N LEU A 167 1.19 -0.09 11.80
CA LEU A 167 0.56 0.52 10.65
C LEU A 167 0.85 -0.33 9.41
N LEU A 168 -0.21 -0.95 8.88
CA LEU A 168 -0.20 -1.63 7.58
C LEU A 168 -0.56 -0.63 6.50
N ILE A 169 0.15 -0.65 5.37
CA ILE A 169 -0.08 0.25 4.25
C ILE A 169 -0.55 -0.56 3.04
N GLU A 170 -1.68 -0.17 2.48
CA GLU A 170 -2.15 -0.61 1.17
C GLU A 170 -1.91 0.54 0.18
N TRP A 171 -1.11 0.29 -0.86
CA TRP A 171 -0.69 1.27 -1.85
C TRP A 171 -1.33 0.98 -3.21
N LYS A 172 -2.06 1.95 -3.74
CA LYS A 172 -2.56 1.94 -5.12
C LYS A 172 -1.96 3.09 -5.89
N TYR A 173 -1.56 2.85 -7.13
CA TYR A 173 -1.11 3.89 -8.04
C TYR A 173 -2.09 4.08 -9.18
N THR A 174 -2.17 3.14 -10.11
CA THR A 174 -3.00 3.28 -11.33
C THR A 174 -4.08 2.21 -11.45
N GLU A 175 -4.33 1.45 -10.40
CA GLU A 175 -5.36 0.41 -10.35
C GLU A 175 -6.74 0.99 -10.64
N ARG A 176 -7.57 0.18 -11.29
CA ARG A 176 -8.99 0.44 -11.49
C ARG A 176 -9.72 -0.90 -11.47
N TYR A 177 -10.90 -0.92 -10.86
CA TYR A 177 -11.69 -2.14 -10.69
C TYR A 177 -13.06 -2.00 -11.34
N GLY A 178 -13.78 -3.11 -11.49
CA GLY A 178 -15.13 -3.06 -12.04
C GLY A 178 -15.85 -4.40 -12.13
N GLN A 179 -15.15 -5.49 -12.41
CA GLN A 179 -15.76 -6.83 -12.45
C GLN A 179 -15.67 -7.52 -11.08
N PRO A 180 -16.63 -8.39 -10.73
CA PRO A 180 -16.50 -9.25 -9.56
C PRO A 180 -15.28 -10.15 -9.65
N LEU A 181 -14.82 -10.64 -8.50
CA LEU A 181 -13.82 -11.71 -8.48
C LEU A 181 -14.36 -12.96 -9.15
N ASN A 182 -13.45 -13.81 -9.65
CA ASN A 182 -13.83 -15.09 -10.22
C ASN A 182 -14.65 -15.92 -9.21
N PRO A 183 -15.92 -16.25 -9.52
CA PRO A 183 -16.82 -16.93 -8.58
C PRO A 183 -16.34 -18.32 -8.16
N ARG A 184 -15.50 -18.98 -8.97
CA ARG A 184 -14.95 -20.32 -8.63
C ARG A 184 -14.20 -20.34 -7.30
N GLY A 185 -13.63 -19.21 -6.88
CA GLY A 185 -12.93 -19.09 -5.59
C GLY A 185 -13.82 -18.78 -4.39
N ASN A 186 -15.12 -18.50 -4.57
CA ASN A 186 -15.95 -17.98 -3.49
C ASN A 186 -16.16 -18.98 -2.35
N ALA A 187 -16.29 -20.28 -2.65
CA ALA A 187 -16.39 -21.31 -1.62
C ALA A 187 -15.17 -21.30 -0.67
N THR A 188 -13.96 -21.22 -1.22
CA THR A 188 -12.71 -21.11 -0.44
C THR A 188 -12.65 -19.81 0.34
N ARG A 189 -13.08 -18.68 -0.25
CA ARG A 189 -13.11 -17.38 0.44
C ARG A 189 -14.05 -17.41 1.65
N ARG A 190 -15.25 -17.96 1.51
CA ARG A 190 -16.18 -18.14 2.65
C ARG A 190 -15.57 -19.02 3.72
N GLN A 191 -15.01 -20.17 3.35
CA GLN A 191 -14.34 -21.06 4.31
C GLN A 191 -13.26 -20.33 5.12
N ARG A 192 -12.48 -19.44 4.49
CA ARG A 192 -11.44 -18.67 5.15
C ARG A 192 -11.97 -17.54 6.01
N TYR A 193 -12.93 -16.76 5.51
CA TYR A 193 -13.24 -15.45 6.08
C TYR A 193 -14.57 -15.38 6.83
N GLU A 194 -15.50 -16.30 6.63
CA GLU A 194 -16.84 -16.24 7.23
C GLU A 194 -16.78 -16.17 8.76
N HIS A 195 -15.93 -16.98 9.37
CA HIS A 195 -15.78 -17.03 10.82
C HIS A 195 -15.13 -15.76 11.39
N ILE A 196 -14.29 -15.07 10.63
CA ILE A 196 -13.65 -13.79 11.01
C ILE A 196 -14.66 -12.65 10.84
N PHE A 197 -15.36 -12.64 9.70
CA PHE A 197 -16.38 -11.66 9.34
C PHE A 197 -17.53 -11.61 10.37
N ARG A 198 -17.89 -12.76 10.95
CA ARG A 198 -18.98 -12.88 11.94
C ARG A 198 -18.53 -12.77 13.39
N GLN A 199 -17.26 -12.49 13.68
CA GLN A 199 -16.81 -12.32 15.07
C GLN A 199 -17.57 -11.16 15.73
N PRO A 200 -18.20 -11.35 16.91
CA PRO A 200 -18.96 -10.30 17.59
C PRO A 200 -18.15 -9.02 17.86
N ASN A 201 -16.86 -9.17 18.16
CA ASN A 201 -15.90 -8.08 18.33
C ASN A 201 -14.85 -8.08 17.20
N GLY A 202 -15.29 -8.44 15.99
CA GLY A 202 -14.46 -8.56 14.79
C GLY A 202 -14.14 -7.22 14.11
N PRO A 203 -13.46 -7.28 12.94
CA PRO A 203 -13.11 -6.08 12.19
C PRO A 203 -14.31 -5.37 11.54
N ILE A 204 -15.38 -6.13 11.24
CA ILE A 204 -16.62 -5.60 10.62
C ILE A 204 -17.67 -5.43 11.72
N CYS A 205 -18.41 -4.31 11.66
CA CYS A 205 -19.49 -4.04 12.59
C CYS A 205 -20.56 -5.13 12.49
N ALA A 206 -20.94 -5.74 13.61
CA ALA A 206 -21.91 -6.85 13.64
C ALA A 206 -23.30 -6.43 13.12
N ASP A 207 -23.67 -5.16 13.29
CA ASP A 207 -24.93 -4.58 12.80
C ASP A 207 -24.84 -4.04 11.37
N ALA A 208 -23.67 -4.13 10.73
CA ALA A 208 -23.53 -3.75 9.34
C ALA A 208 -24.44 -4.64 8.49
N LYS A 209 -25.37 -4.01 7.76
CA LYS A 209 -26.32 -4.70 6.88
C LYS A 209 -25.63 -5.17 5.60
N VAL A 210 -24.56 -5.95 5.71
CA VAL A 210 -23.71 -6.43 4.61
C VAL A 210 -23.50 -7.94 4.76
N ILE A 211 -23.42 -8.64 3.63
CA ILE A 211 -23.03 -10.06 3.61
C ILE A 211 -21.62 -10.19 3.03
N LEU A 212 -20.88 -11.22 3.47
CA LEU A 212 -19.48 -11.43 3.05
C LEU A 212 -19.29 -11.42 1.52
N ASP A 213 -20.21 -12.02 0.78
CA ASP A 213 -20.14 -12.09 -0.69
C ASP A 213 -20.19 -10.72 -1.37
N GLU A 214 -20.83 -9.73 -0.75
CA GLU A 214 -20.85 -8.35 -1.28
C GLU A 214 -19.47 -7.71 -1.24
N LEU A 215 -18.54 -8.24 -0.44
CA LEU A 215 -17.14 -7.80 -0.37
C LEU A 215 -16.23 -8.55 -1.35
N PHE A 216 -16.72 -9.53 -2.13
CA PHE A 216 -15.93 -10.23 -3.16
C PHE A 216 -15.81 -9.45 -4.48
N TYR A 217 -15.60 -8.14 -4.35
CA TYR A 217 -15.36 -7.18 -5.42
C TYR A 217 -14.16 -6.33 -5.03
N GLU A 218 -13.27 -6.00 -5.97
CA GLU A 218 -12.18 -5.06 -5.67
C GLU A 218 -12.67 -3.60 -5.72
N PRO A 219 -12.22 -2.70 -4.82
CA PRO A 219 -11.15 -2.91 -3.83
C PRO A 219 -11.60 -3.53 -2.48
N PHE A 220 -12.90 -3.78 -2.28
CA PHE A 220 -13.43 -4.28 -1.00
C PHE A 220 -12.80 -5.60 -0.53
N TYR A 221 -12.51 -6.51 -1.44
CA TYR A 221 -11.90 -7.80 -1.08
C TYR A 221 -10.47 -7.66 -0.57
N GLN A 222 -9.67 -6.77 -1.18
CA GLN A 222 -8.35 -6.42 -0.66
C GLN A 222 -8.46 -5.76 0.72
N MET A 223 -9.30 -4.74 0.85
CA MET A 223 -9.45 -4.02 2.12
C MET A 223 -9.94 -4.91 3.26
N LEU A 224 -10.90 -5.81 2.99
CA LEU A 224 -11.39 -6.78 3.96
C LEU A 224 -10.24 -7.64 4.50
N ARG A 225 -9.38 -8.16 3.63
CA ARG A 225 -8.29 -9.05 4.03
C ARG A 225 -7.21 -8.29 4.81
N GLN A 226 -6.86 -7.07 4.41
CA GLN A 226 -5.92 -6.24 5.18
C GLN A 226 -6.48 -5.91 6.57
N GLN A 227 -7.77 -5.56 6.66
CA GLN A 227 -8.39 -5.26 7.94
C GLN A 227 -8.48 -6.50 8.85
N MET A 228 -8.78 -7.67 8.28
CA MET A 228 -8.76 -8.94 9.02
C MET A 228 -7.35 -9.30 9.50
N LEU A 229 -6.32 -9.04 8.68
CA LEU A 229 -4.93 -9.23 9.08
C LEU A 229 -4.56 -8.31 10.24
N ALA A 230 -4.85 -7.01 10.15
CA ALA A 230 -4.61 -6.04 11.21
C ALA A 230 -5.29 -6.46 12.52
N TRP A 231 -6.60 -6.72 12.48
CA TRP A 231 -7.38 -7.13 13.65
C TRP A 231 -6.85 -8.40 14.31
N HIS A 232 -6.47 -9.41 13.52
CA HIS A 232 -5.90 -10.64 14.08
C HIS A 232 -4.51 -10.46 14.66
N THR A 233 -3.68 -9.60 14.07
CA THR A 233 -2.37 -9.28 14.64
C THR A 233 -2.54 -8.58 15.98
N GLU A 234 -3.41 -7.57 16.08
CA GLU A 234 -3.72 -6.91 17.36
C GLU A 234 -4.27 -7.89 18.41
N ALA A 235 -5.19 -8.77 18.03
CA ALA A 235 -5.79 -9.72 18.97
C ALA A 235 -4.84 -10.87 19.38
N GLY A 236 -3.82 -11.18 18.56
CA GLY A 236 -2.98 -12.36 18.70
C GLY A 236 -1.54 -12.10 19.11
N ASP A 237 -1.04 -10.89 18.92
CA ASP A 237 0.33 -10.50 19.24
C ASP A 237 0.35 -9.58 20.47
N PRO A 238 0.82 -10.06 21.64
CA PRO A 238 0.85 -9.27 22.86
C PRO A 238 1.83 -8.09 22.81
N GLN A 239 2.64 -7.97 21.76
CA GLN A 239 3.53 -6.83 21.54
C GLN A 239 2.86 -5.70 20.76
N ILE A 240 1.66 -5.91 20.21
CA ILE A 240 0.92 -4.95 19.40
C ILE A 240 -0.36 -4.55 20.13
N ASP A 241 -0.41 -3.31 20.62
CA ASP A 241 -1.58 -2.77 21.30
C ASP A 241 -2.66 -2.28 20.34
N ARG A 242 -2.26 -1.91 19.11
CA ARG A 242 -3.18 -1.47 18.06
C ARG A 242 -2.62 -1.73 16.68
N ALA A 243 -3.45 -2.21 15.75
CA ALA A 243 -3.12 -2.36 14.34
C ALA A 243 -4.10 -1.61 13.45
N ARG A 244 -3.58 -0.76 12.55
CA ARG A 244 -4.39 0.02 11.59
C ARG A 244 -3.96 -0.21 10.16
N VAL A 245 -4.88 0.05 9.24
CA VAL A 245 -4.64 0.04 7.80
C VAL A 245 -4.69 1.47 7.28
N LEU A 246 -3.63 1.90 6.60
CA LEU A 246 -3.55 3.14 5.82
C LEU A 246 -3.60 2.79 4.33
N HIS A 247 -4.69 3.18 3.68
CA HIS A 247 -4.83 3.13 2.24
C HIS A 247 -4.32 4.44 1.62
N LEU A 248 -3.41 4.33 0.66
CA LEU A 248 -2.85 5.43 -0.11
C LEU A 248 -3.14 5.24 -1.60
N SER A 249 -3.73 6.28 -2.22
CA SER A 249 -3.91 6.31 -3.67
C SER A 249 -3.89 7.74 -4.21
N PRO A 250 -3.56 7.99 -5.49
CA PRO A 250 -3.57 9.35 -6.03
C PRO A 250 -4.97 9.94 -6.02
N SER A 251 -5.10 11.21 -5.61
CA SER A 251 -6.37 11.96 -5.69
C SER A 251 -6.97 12.00 -7.10
N GLY A 252 -6.09 11.96 -8.12
CA GLY A 252 -6.46 11.90 -9.54
C GLY A 252 -7.07 10.56 -9.98
N ASN A 253 -6.87 9.46 -9.26
CA ASN A 253 -7.34 8.13 -9.65
C ASN A 253 -8.80 7.86 -9.21
N ARG A 254 -9.73 8.73 -9.62
CA ARG A 254 -11.15 8.65 -9.23
C ARG A 254 -11.86 7.36 -9.65
N LEU A 255 -11.32 6.61 -10.61
CA LEU A 255 -11.90 5.32 -11.02
C LEU A 255 -11.70 4.23 -9.96
N LEU A 256 -10.65 4.33 -9.15
CA LEU A 256 -10.38 3.41 -8.04
C LEU A 256 -11.45 3.52 -6.94
N HIS A 257 -11.97 4.73 -6.71
CA HIS A 257 -12.96 5.05 -5.67
C HIS A 257 -14.37 4.52 -5.98
N ARG A 258 -14.62 3.93 -7.16
CA ARG A 258 -15.96 3.45 -7.52
C ARG A 258 -16.40 2.30 -6.61
N VAL A 259 -17.63 2.37 -6.11
CA VAL A 259 -18.30 1.24 -5.44
C VAL A 259 -18.66 0.16 -6.47
N THR A 260 -17.75 -0.79 -6.64
CA THR A 260 -17.83 -1.85 -7.65
C THR A 260 -18.90 -2.89 -7.32
N SER A 261 -19.05 -3.25 -6.05
CA SER A 261 -20.08 -4.18 -5.57
C SER A 261 -21.47 -3.56 -5.68
N PRO A 262 -22.41 -4.14 -6.46
CA PRO A 262 -23.76 -3.60 -6.59
C PRO A 262 -24.50 -3.50 -5.26
N GLY A 263 -24.30 -4.48 -4.37
CA GLY A 263 -24.93 -4.50 -3.05
C GLY A 263 -24.47 -3.35 -2.16
N LEU A 264 -23.21 -2.95 -2.26
CA LEU A 264 -22.64 -1.91 -1.40
C LEU A 264 -22.97 -0.48 -1.84
N ARG A 265 -23.51 -0.27 -3.05
CA ARG A 265 -23.89 1.07 -3.54
C ARG A 265 -24.95 1.76 -2.69
N ARG A 266 -25.70 1.00 -1.90
CA ARG A 266 -26.67 1.54 -0.93
C ARG A 266 -26.03 2.32 0.22
N PHE A 267 -24.72 2.15 0.43
CA PHE A 267 -23.97 2.80 1.52
C PHE A 267 -23.25 4.08 1.07
N GLY A 268 -23.13 4.34 -0.24
CA GLY A 268 -22.41 5.50 -0.76
C GLY A 268 -21.87 5.28 -2.18
N ASP A 269 -21.11 6.26 -2.67
CA ASP A 269 -20.51 6.29 -4.00
C ASP A 269 -18.97 6.22 -4.00
N ASP A 270 -18.35 6.39 -2.84
CA ASP A 270 -16.92 6.19 -2.60
C ASP A 270 -16.63 4.84 -1.89
N ALA A 271 -15.81 3.99 -2.50
CA ALA A 271 -15.51 2.65 -2.00
C ALA A 271 -14.79 2.65 -0.65
N PHE A 272 -13.95 3.64 -0.37
CA PHE A 272 -13.17 3.72 0.86
C PHE A 272 -14.02 4.25 2.01
N ASP A 273 -14.85 5.27 1.76
CA ASP A 273 -15.82 5.75 2.75
C ASP A 273 -16.86 4.68 3.07
N VAL A 274 -17.37 3.99 2.04
CA VAL A 274 -18.26 2.85 2.23
C VAL A 274 -17.59 1.78 3.08
N PHE A 275 -16.38 1.34 2.74
CA PHE A 275 -15.71 0.30 3.53
C PHE A 275 -15.48 0.72 4.98
N LYS A 276 -15.01 1.95 5.20
CA LYS A 276 -14.80 2.53 6.54
C LYS A 276 -16.09 2.54 7.38
N SER A 277 -17.24 2.81 6.75
CA SER A 277 -18.54 2.79 7.43
C SER A 277 -19.01 1.41 7.88
N LEU A 278 -18.44 0.34 7.31
CA LEU A 278 -18.76 -1.05 7.66
C LEU A 278 -17.92 -1.58 8.83
N LEU A 279 -16.87 -0.88 9.25
CA LEU A 279 -15.95 -1.36 10.29
C LEU A 279 -16.54 -1.22 11.69
N ALA A 280 -16.16 -2.14 12.58
CA ALA A 280 -16.51 -2.04 14.00
C ALA A 280 -15.86 -0.80 14.65
N ASN A 281 -14.63 -0.48 14.25
CA ASN A 281 -13.94 0.75 14.58
C ASN A 281 -13.48 1.47 13.30
N PRO A 282 -14.22 2.50 12.84
CA PRO A 282 -13.85 3.25 11.64
C PRO A 282 -12.47 3.90 11.71
N GLN A 283 -11.90 4.14 12.90
CA GLN A 283 -10.58 4.78 13.05
C GLN A 283 -9.42 3.82 12.74
N ASP A 284 -9.69 2.54 12.54
CA ASP A 284 -8.65 1.55 12.20
C ASP A 284 -8.38 1.46 10.69
N PHE A 285 -9.16 2.19 9.89
CA PHE A 285 -8.93 2.38 8.46
C PHE A 285 -8.83 3.86 8.10
N ILE A 286 -7.65 4.24 7.62
CA ILE A 286 -7.34 5.60 7.15
C ILE A 286 -7.23 5.53 5.63
N SER A 287 -7.95 6.40 4.92
CA SER A 287 -7.79 6.58 3.48
C SER A 287 -7.30 7.99 3.23
N MET A 288 -6.19 8.12 2.51
CA MET A 288 -5.55 9.41 2.24
C MET A 288 -4.99 9.43 0.81
N SER A 289 -4.93 10.61 0.20
CA SER A 289 -4.25 10.76 -1.07
C SER A 289 -2.73 10.62 -0.90
N ILE A 290 -2.01 10.15 -1.92
CA ILE A 290 -0.54 10.13 -1.89
C ILE A 290 -0.01 11.57 -1.79
N GLU A 291 -0.66 12.50 -2.46
CA GLU A 291 -0.33 13.91 -2.45
C GLU A 291 -0.35 14.47 -1.03
N ASP A 292 -1.41 14.21 -0.26
CA ASP A 292 -1.55 14.69 1.11
C ASP A 292 -0.61 13.95 2.07
N ALA A 293 -0.47 12.64 1.91
CA ALA A 293 0.39 11.83 2.78
C ALA A 293 1.86 12.24 2.71
N PHE A 294 2.32 12.75 1.57
CA PHE A 294 3.72 13.16 1.37
C PHE A 294 3.91 14.67 1.20
N ALA A 295 2.85 15.48 1.35
CA ALA A 295 2.94 16.94 1.32
C ALA A 295 4.02 17.52 2.27
N PRO A 296 4.21 16.99 3.50
CA PRO A 296 5.24 17.51 4.41
C PRO A 296 6.69 17.40 3.90
N LEU A 297 6.97 16.51 2.95
CA LEU A 297 8.34 16.36 2.40
C LEU A 297 8.87 17.67 1.78
N THR A 298 7.98 18.55 1.31
CA THR A 298 8.32 19.88 0.78
C THR A 298 9.08 20.74 1.78
N ALA A 299 8.82 20.56 3.08
CA ALA A 299 9.36 21.36 4.16
C ALA A 299 10.51 20.66 4.92
N TRP A 300 10.86 19.43 4.54
CA TRP A 300 11.85 18.63 5.25
C TRP A 300 13.16 18.55 4.44
N PRO A 301 14.18 19.37 4.75
CA PRO A 301 15.44 19.34 4.01
C PRO A 301 16.16 17.98 4.09
N GLU A 302 15.87 17.17 5.10
CA GLU A 302 16.40 15.81 5.27
C GLU A 302 15.79 14.81 4.28
N ALA A 303 14.69 15.17 3.62
CA ALA A 303 14.06 14.40 2.55
C ALA A 303 14.78 14.62 1.20
N ASP A 304 16.08 14.34 1.16
CA ASP A 304 16.97 14.50 0.00
C ASP A 304 16.52 13.81 -1.30
N TRP A 305 15.62 12.81 -1.22
CA TRP A 305 15.04 12.12 -2.37
C TRP A 305 13.80 12.82 -2.96
N TYR A 306 13.23 13.80 -2.25
CA TYR A 306 12.03 14.52 -2.66
C TYR A 306 12.14 15.17 -4.06
N PRO A 307 13.24 15.86 -4.42
CA PRO A 307 13.39 16.43 -5.77
C PRO A 307 13.31 15.36 -6.87
N TRP A 308 13.87 14.17 -6.62
CA TRP A 308 13.77 13.06 -7.56
C TRP A 308 12.33 12.57 -7.70
N LEU A 309 11.58 12.45 -6.60
CA LEU A 309 10.18 12.05 -6.66
C LEU A 309 9.30 13.09 -7.37
N ARG A 310 9.52 14.40 -7.18
CA ARG A 310 8.80 15.44 -7.94
C ARG A 310 9.02 15.32 -9.43
N ASN A 311 10.26 15.11 -9.85
CA ASN A 311 10.59 14.93 -11.25
C ASN A 311 10.00 13.62 -11.81
N ARG A 312 10.11 12.53 -11.06
CA ARG A 312 9.67 11.19 -11.46
C ARG A 312 8.14 11.02 -11.47
N TYR A 313 7.43 11.64 -10.53
CA TYR A 313 5.98 11.51 -10.29
C TYR A 313 5.31 12.88 -10.15
N PRO A 314 5.36 13.75 -11.17
CA PRO A 314 4.91 15.15 -11.04
C PRO A 314 3.42 15.30 -10.74
N SER A 315 2.61 14.30 -11.08
CA SER A 315 1.16 14.21 -10.82
C SER A 315 0.80 13.81 -9.39
N LEU A 316 1.77 13.40 -8.56
CA LEU A 316 1.56 12.93 -7.18
C LEU A 316 1.96 13.97 -6.14
N TRP A 317 1.80 15.23 -6.49
CA TRP A 317 2.04 16.37 -5.60
C TRP A 317 0.89 17.34 -5.77
N ALA A 318 0.50 18.02 -4.69
CA ALA A 318 -0.41 19.14 -4.81
C ALA A 318 0.13 20.10 -5.88
N GLU A 319 -0.76 20.63 -6.72
CA GLU A 319 -0.45 21.77 -7.58
C GLU A 319 0.06 22.86 -6.64
N THR A 320 1.37 23.08 -6.68
CA THR A 320 1.96 24.20 -5.99
C THR A 320 1.45 25.38 -6.78
N GLU A 321 0.63 26.25 -6.18
CA GLU A 321 0.50 27.61 -6.68
C GLU A 321 1.94 28.09 -6.85
N VAL A 322 2.38 28.15 -8.11
CA VAL A 322 3.64 28.79 -8.44
C VAL A 322 3.39 30.23 -8.02
N PRO A 323 4.10 30.78 -7.01
CA PRO A 323 3.99 32.20 -6.73
C PRO A 323 4.42 32.90 -8.01
N ALA A 324 3.51 33.72 -8.55
CA ALA A 324 3.73 34.50 -9.76
C ALA A 324 4.99 35.38 -9.66
#